data_AF-B7P8P6-F1
#
_entry.id   AF-B7P8P6-F1
#
_cell.length_a   1.000
_cell.length_b   1.000
_cell.length_c   1.000
_cell.angle_alpha   90.00
_cell.angle_beta   90.00
_cell.angle_gamma   90.00
#
_symmetry.space_group_name_H-M   'P 1'
#
loop_
_entity.id
_entity.type
_entity.pdbx_description
1 polymer ?
#
loop_
_entity_poly.entity_id
_entity_poly.type
_entity_poly.pdbx_seq_one_letter_code
_entity_poly.pdbx_strand_id
1 'polypeptide(L)'
;GAMVWYQKFEYAVGHWLQKATEHVLGCVLCSPGCFSLFRGEAIMADNVMRTYTTKSEEARHFVQYDQGEDRWLCTLLLKQGYQVEYSAASDAYTRCPESFEEFFTQRRRWTPSTMANILDLLMDAKQIANKNQGISMLYMTYQTMLMIGTILGPGTIFLMLLGSFVSCFRVSNVTALLYNIVPVMGFTIVCFTCSQKVQIFVAQILSAAYALLMTAVVVGIALQIQEDGMASPSSIFLVATVCSFLLAALFHPREFGCIIHGLLYFVLVPSMYLLLILYSIVNLNVVSWGTREGTQTETAATDQKVQGTRSQRDYPASSLQRWPGRRMPPVDEQDEEESPVDEADSLPPHNANQDPAEIDPTTPNPQDPTHWCSDAVFKNAPQYSMGNRETEFWKQLINQYLKPEDTGSEAEKKRVEEGLKSLRNRTVSTMLLCNALYVLTILLLQYHKNRLYINWPIGETYPIGLVFLVFFALILTLQLCGMLTHRFQTLSHVLAAT
;
A
#
# COMPACT_ATOMS: atom_id res chain seq x y z
N GLY A 1 9.73 -13.31 9.19
CA GLY A 1 10.76 -13.38 8.14
C GLY A 1 11.12 -11.99 7.61
N ALA A 2 12.04 -11.90 6.64
CA ALA A 2 12.56 -10.63 6.12
C ALA A 2 11.47 -9.68 5.59
N MET A 3 10.44 -10.17 4.89
CA MET A 3 9.36 -9.31 4.38
C MET A 3 8.54 -8.66 5.50
N VAL A 4 8.37 -9.34 6.63
CA VAL A 4 7.70 -8.79 7.81
C VAL A 4 8.55 -7.67 8.42
N TRP A 5 9.87 -7.87 8.53
CA TRP A 5 10.79 -6.85 9.06
C TRP A 5 10.83 -5.60 8.18
N TYR A 6 10.92 -5.78 6.85
CA TYR A 6 10.83 -4.68 5.90
C TYR A 6 9.56 -3.85 6.13
N GLN A 7 8.41 -4.52 6.21
CA GLN A 7 7.12 -3.87 6.42
C GLN A 7 7.04 -3.17 7.78
N LYS A 8 7.55 -3.78 8.87
CA LYS A 8 7.57 -3.13 10.19
C LYS A 8 8.25 -1.76 10.13
N PHE A 9 9.41 -1.66 9.48
CA PHE A 9 10.10 -0.37 9.34
C PHE A 9 9.40 0.57 8.36
N GLU A 10 8.92 0.06 7.21
CA GLU A 10 8.20 0.86 6.22
C GLU A 10 6.94 1.50 6.81
N TYR A 11 6.12 0.72 7.51
CA TYR A 11 4.92 1.21 8.19
C TYR A 11 5.26 2.18 9.32
N ALA A 12 6.31 1.89 10.10
CA ALA A 12 6.78 2.78 11.16
C ALA A 12 7.16 4.15 10.57
N VAL A 13 8.09 4.21 9.61
CA VAL A 13 8.50 5.48 8.97
C VAL A 13 7.33 6.17 8.28
N GLY A 14 6.45 5.41 7.62
CA GLY A 14 5.24 5.93 6.99
C GLY A 14 4.32 6.64 7.99
N HIS A 15 4.12 6.09 9.18
CA HIS A 15 3.28 6.68 10.21
C HIS A 15 3.98 7.82 10.96
N TRP A 16 5.27 7.62 11.30
CA TRP A 16 6.07 8.60 12.02
C TRP A 16 6.19 9.92 11.26
N LEU A 17 6.43 9.84 9.94
CA LEU A 17 6.74 11.01 9.13
C LEU A 17 5.58 11.39 8.22
N GLN A 18 5.23 10.53 7.26
CA GLN A 18 4.29 10.92 6.20
C GLN A 18 2.87 11.11 6.74
N LYS A 19 2.31 10.12 7.46
CA LYS A 19 0.92 10.21 7.96
C LYS A 19 0.75 11.27 9.03
N ALA A 20 1.73 11.42 9.91
CA ALA A 20 1.76 12.50 10.89
C ALA A 20 1.71 13.88 10.19
N THR A 21 2.50 14.09 9.14
CA THR A 21 2.49 15.34 8.37
C THR A 21 1.21 15.52 7.55
N GLU A 22 0.67 14.46 6.97
CA GLU A 22 -0.64 14.49 6.30
C GLU A 22 -1.74 14.97 7.26
N HIS A 23 -1.76 14.43 8.49
CA HIS A 23 -2.70 14.83 9.53
C HIS A 23 -2.50 16.27 9.99
N VAL A 24 -1.26 16.70 10.23
CA VAL A 24 -0.97 18.06 10.71
C VAL A 24 -1.22 19.13 9.65
N LEU A 25 -0.86 18.87 8.39
CA LEU A 25 -1.03 19.84 7.30
C LEU A 25 -2.45 19.83 6.72
N GLY A 26 -3.17 18.72 6.89
CA GLY A 26 -4.56 18.65 6.48
C GLY A 26 -5.28 17.36 6.83
N CYS A 27 -5.33 16.41 5.91
CA CYS A 27 -6.06 15.15 6.11
C CYS A 27 -5.24 13.96 5.65
N VAL A 28 -5.51 12.80 6.24
CA VAL A 28 -4.97 11.54 5.75
C VAL A 28 -5.75 11.10 4.53
N LEU A 29 -5.06 10.53 3.55
CA LEU A 29 -5.67 10.19 2.25
C LEU A 29 -6.33 8.81 2.16
N CYS A 30 -6.30 8.04 3.23
CA CYS A 30 -6.83 6.67 3.24
C CYS A 30 -7.04 6.21 4.68
N SER A 31 -8.21 5.66 4.96
CA SER A 31 -8.51 4.95 6.22
C SER A 31 -8.61 3.47 5.89
N PRO A 32 -7.74 2.60 6.42
CA PRO A 32 -7.70 1.19 6.04
C PRO A 32 -8.93 0.43 6.56
N GLY A 33 -9.51 -0.45 5.75
CA GLY A 33 -10.83 -1.04 5.99
C GLY A 33 -10.99 -1.84 7.29
N CYS A 34 -9.92 -2.44 7.83
CA CYS A 34 -9.99 -3.26 9.05
C CYS A 34 -10.05 -2.44 10.36
N PHE A 35 -9.76 -1.14 10.33
CA PHE A 35 -9.70 -0.31 11.53
C PHE A 35 -9.98 1.17 11.22
N SER A 36 -11.22 1.45 10.85
CA SER A 36 -11.69 2.79 10.50
C SER A 36 -13.07 3.06 11.10
N LEU A 37 -13.26 4.25 11.66
CA LEU A 37 -14.56 4.72 12.14
C LEU A 37 -15.06 5.85 11.24
N PHE A 38 -16.25 5.67 10.67
CA PHE A 38 -16.87 6.66 9.82
C PHE A 38 -18.17 7.16 10.44
N ARG A 39 -18.40 8.47 10.34
CA ARG A 39 -19.67 9.07 10.76
C ARG A 39 -20.74 8.75 9.71
N GLY A 40 -21.87 8.19 10.15
CA GLY A 40 -22.98 7.84 9.26
C GLY A 40 -23.46 9.01 8.40
N GLU A 41 -23.52 10.24 8.95
CA GLU A 41 -23.91 11.42 8.18
C GLU A 41 -22.92 11.76 7.04
N ALA A 42 -21.62 11.49 7.24
CA ALA A 42 -20.59 11.76 6.24
C ALA A 42 -20.65 10.74 5.10
N ILE A 43 -20.89 9.47 5.45
CA ILE A 43 -21.18 8.41 4.47
C ILE A 43 -22.43 8.76 3.66
N MET A 44 -23.49 9.21 4.33
CA MET A 44 -24.77 9.55 3.70
C MET A 44 -24.81 10.94 3.06
N ALA A 45 -23.68 11.66 3.04
CA ALA A 45 -23.58 12.96 2.42
C ALA A 45 -23.80 12.88 0.90
N ASP A 46 -24.17 14.03 0.32
CA ASP A 46 -24.56 14.12 -1.09
C ASP A 46 -23.53 13.46 -2.02
N ASN A 47 -24.01 12.49 -2.78
CA ASN A 47 -23.26 11.72 -3.77
C ASN A 47 -22.07 10.90 -3.23
N VAL A 48 -21.84 10.76 -1.92
CA VAL A 48 -20.75 9.87 -1.41
C VAL A 48 -21.10 8.41 -1.69
N MET A 49 -22.12 7.88 -1.01
CA MET A 49 -22.50 6.47 -1.21
C MET A 49 -22.95 6.16 -2.63
N ARG A 50 -23.73 7.07 -3.24
CA ARG A 50 -24.18 6.89 -4.63
C ARG A 50 -23.00 6.69 -5.59
N THR A 51 -21.96 7.52 -5.45
CA THR A 51 -20.78 7.42 -6.32
C THR A 51 -19.91 6.23 -5.93
N TYR A 52 -19.71 5.97 -4.63
CA TYR A 52 -18.95 4.82 -4.14
C TYR A 52 -19.51 3.48 -4.65
N THR A 53 -20.83 3.34 -4.71
CA THR A 53 -21.51 2.12 -5.20
C THR A 53 -21.66 2.08 -6.73
N THR A 54 -21.06 3.03 -7.47
CA THR A 54 -21.12 3.03 -8.93
C THR A 54 -20.28 1.87 -9.47
N LYS A 55 -20.84 1.11 -10.41
CA LYS A 55 -20.11 0.05 -11.08
C LYS A 55 -18.98 0.60 -11.92
N SER A 56 -17.83 -0.07 -11.89
CA SER A 56 -16.69 0.26 -12.74
C SER A 56 -16.99 -0.11 -14.20
N GLU A 57 -17.19 0.90 -15.05
CA GLU A 57 -17.44 0.69 -16.49
C GLU A 57 -16.22 0.99 -17.39
N GLU A 58 -15.30 1.82 -16.89
CA GLU A 58 -14.10 2.27 -17.59
C GLU A 58 -12.84 1.73 -16.93
N ALA A 59 -11.79 1.49 -17.72
CA ALA A 59 -10.50 0.98 -17.25
C ALA A 59 -9.91 1.76 -16.05
N ARG A 60 -10.08 3.08 -16.01
CA ARG A 60 -9.62 3.91 -14.87
C ARG A 60 -10.40 3.58 -13.59
N HIS A 61 -11.70 3.33 -13.70
CA HIS A 61 -12.56 3.03 -12.55
C HIS A 61 -12.14 1.73 -11.87
N PHE A 62 -11.80 0.69 -12.63
CA PHE A 62 -11.27 -0.55 -12.03
C PHE A 62 -10.00 -0.31 -11.21
N VAL A 63 -9.11 0.58 -11.66
CA VAL A 63 -7.87 0.90 -10.91
C VAL A 63 -8.15 1.82 -9.72
N GLN A 64 -9.05 2.79 -9.87
CA GLN A 64 -9.30 3.81 -8.87
C GLN A 64 -10.26 3.35 -7.77
N TYR A 65 -11.38 2.73 -8.17
CA TYR A 65 -12.50 2.35 -7.29
C TYR A 65 -12.29 0.95 -6.73
N ASP A 66 -12.01 -0.04 -7.60
CA ASP A 66 -12.05 -1.45 -7.19
C ASP A 66 -10.73 -1.94 -6.55
N GLN A 67 -9.58 -1.41 -6.97
CA GLN A 67 -8.27 -1.82 -6.41
C GLN A 67 -7.87 -1.06 -5.14
N GLY A 68 -8.62 -0.02 -4.76
CA GLY A 68 -8.37 0.76 -3.54
C GLY A 68 -9.63 1.47 -3.08
N GLU A 69 -10.64 0.66 -2.78
CA GLU A 69 -11.97 1.03 -2.30
C GLU A 69 -11.91 1.93 -1.07
N ASP A 70 -11.04 1.61 -0.11
CA ASP A 70 -10.78 2.41 1.10
C ASP A 70 -10.35 3.84 0.75
N ARG A 71 -9.44 3.95 -0.21
CA ARG A 71 -8.90 5.23 -0.67
C ARG A 71 -9.91 5.99 -1.51
N TRP A 72 -10.70 5.29 -2.32
CA TRP A 72 -11.77 5.89 -3.10
C TRP A 72 -12.84 6.52 -2.21
N LEU A 73 -13.28 5.79 -1.18
CA LEU A 73 -14.23 6.32 -0.18
C LEU A 73 -13.66 7.57 0.50
N CYS A 74 -12.40 7.53 0.95
CA CYS A 74 -11.74 8.70 1.54
C CYS A 74 -11.68 9.87 0.55
N THR A 75 -11.36 9.61 -0.72
CA THR A 75 -11.30 10.64 -1.77
C THR A 75 -12.65 11.33 -1.95
N LEU A 76 -13.75 10.58 -1.95
CA LEU A 76 -15.10 11.12 -2.01
C LEU A 76 -15.44 11.99 -0.78
N LEU A 77 -15.11 11.51 0.42
CA LEU A 77 -15.31 12.27 1.66
C LEU A 77 -14.55 13.60 1.65
N LEU A 78 -13.28 13.57 1.25
CA LEU A 78 -12.44 14.77 1.15
C LEU A 78 -13.02 15.77 0.13
N LYS A 79 -13.51 15.28 -1.02
CA LYS A 79 -14.20 16.09 -2.04
C LYS A 79 -15.55 16.65 -1.57
N GLN A 80 -16.19 16.00 -0.59
CA GLN A 80 -17.40 16.51 0.05
C GLN A 80 -17.14 17.48 1.21
N GLY A 81 -15.88 17.74 1.57
CA GLY A 81 -15.53 18.68 2.62
C GLY A 81 -15.33 18.05 4.00
N TYR A 82 -15.42 16.72 4.10
CA TYR A 82 -15.15 16.01 5.34
C TYR A 82 -13.66 15.79 5.54
N GLN A 83 -13.25 15.74 6.80
CA GLN A 83 -11.86 15.49 7.19
C GLN A 83 -11.68 14.02 7.53
N VAL A 84 -10.47 13.52 7.25
CA VAL A 84 -10.05 12.16 7.60
C VAL A 84 -8.82 12.30 8.49
N GLU A 85 -8.93 11.82 9.72
CA GLU A 85 -7.93 12.03 10.77
C GLU A 85 -7.24 10.72 11.16
N TYR A 86 -6.00 10.84 11.62
CA TYR A 86 -5.23 9.72 12.16
C TYR A 86 -5.21 9.82 13.68
N SER A 87 -5.68 8.76 14.35
CA SER A 87 -5.62 8.64 15.81
C SER A 87 -4.41 7.79 16.21
N ALA A 88 -3.37 8.43 16.74
CA ALA A 88 -2.17 7.72 17.21
C ALA A 88 -2.36 6.95 18.54
N ALA A 89 -3.52 7.10 19.20
CA ALA A 89 -3.87 6.33 20.39
C ALA A 89 -4.62 5.03 20.08
N SER A 90 -4.85 4.73 18.79
CA SER A 90 -5.66 3.62 18.35
C SER A 90 -4.77 2.54 17.73
N ASP A 91 -4.80 1.33 18.32
CA ASP A 91 -3.97 0.19 17.89
C ASP A 91 -4.81 -0.88 17.19
N ALA A 92 -4.28 -1.45 16.12
CA ALA A 92 -4.87 -2.59 15.42
C ALA A 92 -3.80 -3.58 14.97
N TYR A 93 -4.06 -4.86 15.18
CA TYR A 93 -3.20 -5.97 14.76
C TYR A 93 -3.80 -6.68 13.56
N THR A 94 -3.01 -6.87 12.51
CA THR A 94 -3.43 -7.56 11.29
C THR A 94 -2.31 -8.44 10.74
N ARG A 95 -2.69 -9.43 9.92
CA ARG A 95 -1.72 -10.26 9.21
C ARG A 95 -1.15 -9.49 8.03
N CYS A 96 0.17 -9.40 7.96
CA CYS A 96 0.87 -8.82 6.82
C CYS A 96 1.37 -9.91 5.86
N PRO A 97 1.64 -9.57 4.59
CA PRO A 97 2.32 -10.46 3.68
C PRO A 97 3.63 -11.03 4.25
N GLU A 98 3.74 -12.36 4.29
CA GLU A 98 4.93 -13.02 4.83
C GLU A 98 5.92 -13.42 3.72
N SER A 99 5.41 -13.67 2.52
CA SER A 99 6.19 -14.03 1.34
C SER A 99 6.41 -12.83 0.42
N PHE A 100 7.50 -12.88 -0.36
CA PHE A 100 7.79 -11.86 -1.36
C PHE A 100 6.73 -11.81 -2.47
N GLU A 101 6.17 -12.96 -2.85
CA GLU A 101 5.11 -13.05 -3.86
C GLU A 101 3.83 -12.37 -3.41
N GLU A 102 3.39 -12.64 -2.19
CA GLU A 102 2.20 -12.02 -1.60
C GLU A 102 2.38 -10.51 -1.49
N PHE A 103 3.56 -10.06 -1.05
CA PHE A 103 3.90 -8.64 -0.95
C PHE A 103 3.86 -7.94 -2.32
N PHE A 104 4.54 -8.47 -3.34
CA PHE A 104 4.53 -7.89 -4.69
C PHE A 104 3.13 -7.85 -5.28
N THR A 105 2.34 -8.93 -5.09
CA THR A 105 0.96 -9.01 -5.58
C THR A 105 0.04 -7.99 -4.90
N GLN A 106 0.22 -7.74 -3.60
CA GLN A 106 -0.50 -6.69 -2.89
C GLN A 106 -0.16 -5.30 -3.45
N ARG A 107 1.14 -5.01 -3.59
CA ARG A 107 1.62 -3.69 -4.00
C ARG A 107 1.34 -3.35 -5.47
N ARG A 108 1.21 -4.38 -6.32
CA ARG A 108 0.69 -4.24 -7.69
C ARG A 108 -0.64 -3.49 -7.73
N ARG A 109 -1.51 -3.71 -6.73
CA ARG A 109 -2.85 -3.13 -6.65
C ARG A 109 -2.82 -1.75 -5.99
N TRP A 110 -2.12 -1.68 -4.85
CA TRP A 110 -2.08 -0.47 -4.04
C TRP A 110 -1.37 0.69 -4.73
N THR A 111 -0.27 0.45 -5.44
CA THR A 111 0.51 1.52 -6.06
C THR A 111 -0.29 2.27 -7.14
N PRO A 112 -0.85 1.61 -8.18
CA PRO A 112 -1.65 2.30 -9.19
C PRO A 112 -2.90 2.98 -8.63
N SER A 113 -3.61 2.35 -7.69
CA SER A 113 -4.79 2.96 -7.06
C SER A 113 -4.43 4.21 -6.24
N THR A 114 -3.30 4.16 -5.53
CA THR A 114 -2.78 5.32 -4.79
C THR A 114 -2.47 6.47 -5.74
N MET A 115 -1.77 6.19 -6.85
CA MET A 115 -1.48 7.21 -7.85
C MET A 115 -2.76 7.81 -8.46
N ALA A 116 -3.73 6.96 -8.85
CA ALA A 116 -4.97 7.40 -9.47
C ALA A 116 -5.79 8.30 -8.56
N ASN A 117 -5.98 7.92 -7.30
CA ASN A 117 -6.78 8.69 -6.33
C ASN A 117 -6.09 10.00 -5.91
N ILE A 118 -4.76 10.01 -5.73
CA ILE A 118 -4.04 11.25 -5.43
C ILE A 118 -4.10 12.20 -6.63
N LEU A 119 -3.91 11.71 -7.87
CA LEU A 119 -4.05 12.55 -9.07
C LEU A 119 -5.45 13.14 -9.19
N ASP A 120 -6.49 12.37 -8.87
CA ASP A 120 -7.89 12.82 -8.88
C ASP A 120 -8.17 13.93 -7.83
N LEU A 121 -7.49 13.88 -6.68
CA LEU A 121 -7.52 14.96 -5.68
C LEU A 121 -6.74 16.19 -6.16
N LEU A 122 -5.55 16.00 -6.76
CA LEU A 122 -4.70 17.10 -7.23
C LEU A 122 -5.32 17.86 -8.41
N MET A 123 -6.05 17.17 -9.29
CA MET A 123 -6.79 17.80 -10.39
C MET A 123 -7.87 18.77 -9.89
N ASP A 124 -8.51 18.44 -8.77
CA ASP A 124 -9.56 19.26 -8.14
C ASP A 124 -9.03 20.11 -6.97
N ALA A 125 -7.71 20.31 -6.88
CA ALA A 125 -7.05 20.87 -5.69
C ALA A 125 -7.66 22.18 -5.19
N LYS A 126 -7.90 23.14 -6.10
CA LYS A 126 -8.48 24.44 -5.75
C LYS A 126 -9.91 24.33 -5.26
N GLN A 127 -10.72 23.46 -5.88
CA GLN A 127 -12.11 23.26 -5.48
C GLN A 127 -12.19 22.58 -4.12
N ILE A 128 -11.38 21.56 -3.89
CA ILE A 128 -11.32 20.85 -2.61
C ILE A 128 -10.83 21.81 -1.51
N ALA A 129 -9.76 22.57 -1.74
CA ALA A 129 -9.25 23.51 -0.72
C ALA A 129 -10.25 24.63 -0.36
N ASN A 130 -11.12 25.01 -1.28
CA ASN A 130 -12.19 25.97 -0.99
C ASN A 130 -13.36 25.35 -0.21
N LYS A 131 -13.61 24.06 -0.37
CA LYS A 131 -14.76 23.35 0.22
C LYS A 131 -14.42 22.66 1.54
N ASN A 132 -13.22 22.10 1.65
CA ASN A 132 -12.74 21.34 2.79
C ASN A 132 -11.78 22.21 3.62
N GLN A 133 -12.24 22.63 4.81
CA GLN A 133 -11.43 23.50 5.68
C GLN A 133 -10.15 22.81 6.20
N GLY A 134 -10.11 21.47 6.18
CA GLY A 134 -8.91 20.71 6.53
C GLY A 134 -7.87 20.64 5.42
N ILE A 135 -8.20 21.01 4.19
CA ILE A 135 -7.25 20.90 3.06
C ILE A 135 -6.83 22.29 2.61
N SER A 136 -5.56 22.62 2.82
CA SER A 136 -4.97 23.87 2.35
C SER A 136 -4.29 23.73 0.99
N MET A 137 -4.02 24.86 0.33
CA MET A 137 -3.17 24.84 -0.88
C MET A 137 -1.74 24.38 -0.57
N LEU A 138 -1.22 24.65 0.64
CA LEU A 138 0.08 24.14 1.10
C LEU A 138 0.08 22.61 1.17
N TYR A 139 -0.99 22.03 1.72
CA TYR A 139 -1.19 20.57 1.74
C TYR A 139 -1.23 19.99 0.31
N MET A 140 -1.94 20.65 -0.61
CA MET A 140 -1.98 20.23 -2.02
C MET A 140 -0.60 20.33 -2.71
N THR A 141 0.19 21.35 -2.38
CA THR A 141 1.60 21.45 -2.83
C THR A 141 2.44 20.29 -2.28
N TYR A 142 2.31 19.97 -0.99
CA TYR A 142 2.99 18.83 -0.37
C TYR A 142 2.65 17.51 -1.07
N GLN A 143 1.36 17.24 -1.33
CA GLN A 143 0.92 16.04 -2.06
C GLN A 143 1.43 16.01 -3.50
N THR A 144 1.51 17.17 -4.16
CA THR A 144 2.13 17.29 -5.50
C THR A 144 3.61 16.92 -5.46
N MET A 145 4.34 17.37 -4.44
CA MET A 145 5.75 17.01 -4.26
C MET A 145 5.92 15.49 -4.05
N LEU A 146 5.09 14.87 -3.21
CA LEU A 146 5.13 13.40 -3.03
C LEU A 146 4.82 12.63 -4.33
N MET A 147 3.86 13.11 -5.12
CA MET A 147 3.54 12.54 -6.43
C MET A 147 4.72 12.65 -7.41
N ILE A 148 5.36 13.81 -7.50
CA ILE A 148 6.57 14.01 -8.32
C ILE A 148 7.69 13.06 -7.86
N GLY A 149 7.90 12.94 -6.56
CA GLY A 149 8.87 12.01 -5.99
C GLY A 149 8.59 10.55 -6.36
N THR A 150 7.31 10.14 -6.36
CA THR A 150 6.90 8.80 -6.78
C THR A 150 7.17 8.56 -8.28
N ILE A 151 6.89 9.55 -9.12
CA ILE A 151 7.11 9.46 -10.57
C ILE A 151 8.61 9.41 -10.91
N LEU A 152 9.44 10.21 -10.24
CA LEU A 152 10.89 10.30 -10.51
C LEU A 152 11.71 9.26 -9.74
N GLY A 153 11.11 8.60 -8.75
CA GLY A 153 11.77 7.64 -7.86
C GLY A 153 12.59 6.56 -8.59
N PRO A 154 12.03 5.85 -9.59
CA PRO A 154 12.78 4.88 -10.37
C PRO A 154 14.05 5.46 -11.02
N GLY A 155 13.97 6.67 -11.58
CA GLY A 155 15.10 7.37 -12.18
C GLY A 155 16.13 7.82 -11.14
N THR A 156 15.71 8.24 -9.94
CA THR A 156 16.62 8.61 -8.85
C THR A 156 17.40 7.39 -8.37
N ILE A 157 16.73 6.24 -8.19
CA ILE A 157 17.40 4.99 -7.85
C ILE A 157 18.34 4.55 -8.98
N PHE A 158 17.92 4.69 -10.24
CA PHE A 158 18.75 4.38 -11.39
C PHE A 158 20.06 5.19 -11.40
N LEU A 159 19.98 6.51 -11.12
CA LEU A 159 21.15 7.38 -11.02
C LEU A 159 22.04 7.03 -9.83
N MET A 160 21.44 6.69 -8.68
CA MET A 160 22.17 6.25 -7.48
C MET A 160 23.02 5.00 -7.77
N LEU A 161 22.43 4.00 -8.44
CA LEU A 161 23.14 2.79 -8.84
C LEU A 161 24.26 3.09 -9.84
N LEU A 162 24.00 3.95 -10.84
CA LEU A 162 25.00 4.37 -11.82
C LEU A 162 26.20 5.06 -11.13
N GLY A 163 25.95 6.02 -10.25
CA GLY A 163 27.00 6.72 -9.51
C GLY A 163 27.83 5.76 -8.65
N SER A 164 27.16 4.82 -7.99
CA SER A 164 27.84 3.81 -7.15
C SER A 164 28.74 2.88 -7.97
N PHE A 165 28.31 2.48 -9.17
CA PHE A 165 29.16 1.68 -10.07
C PHE A 165 30.44 2.42 -10.47
N VAL A 166 30.30 3.69 -10.84
CA VAL A 166 31.43 4.55 -11.24
C VAL A 166 32.39 4.75 -10.08
N SER A 167 31.89 5.08 -8.88
CA SER A 167 32.74 5.36 -7.72
C SER A 167 33.45 4.11 -7.19
N CYS A 168 32.74 2.98 -7.08
CA CYS A 168 33.30 1.77 -6.45
C CYS A 168 34.16 0.93 -7.40
N PHE A 169 33.70 0.74 -8.64
CA PHE A 169 34.38 -0.14 -9.61
C PHE A 169 35.23 0.63 -10.61
N ARG A 170 35.25 1.97 -10.55
CA ARG A 170 36.02 2.86 -11.44
C ARG A 170 35.80 2.56 -12.92
N VAL A 171 34.59 2.12 -13.26
CA VAL A 171 34.17 1.86 -14.65
C VAL A 171 33.74 3.16 -15.32
N SER A 172 33.77 3.19 -16.65
CA SER A 172 33.29 4.35 -17.41
C SER A 172 31.79 4.56 -17.19
N ASN A 173 31.31 5.82 -17.31
CA ASN A 173 29.89 6.15 -17.20
C ASN A 173 29.02 5.35 -18.18
N VAL A 174 29.52 5.10 -19.39
CA VAL A 174 28.81 4.31 -20.42
C VAL A 174 28.70 2.85 -19.97
N THR A 175 29.77 2.27 -19.43
CA THR A 175 29.75 0.89 -18.91
C THR A 175 28.81 0.76 -17.71
N ALA A 176 28.85 1.69 -16.76
CA ALA A 176 27.94 1.72 -15.62
C ALA A 176 26.47 1.84 -16.06
N LEU A 177 26.20 2.69 -17.06
CA LEU A 177 24.87 2.83 -17.65
C LEU A 177 24.39 1.51 -18.25
N LEU A 178 25.25 0.80 -18.99
CA LEU A 178 24.92 -0.50 -19.57
C LEU A 178 24.62 -1.55 -18.50
N TYR A 179 25.43 -1.62 -17.44
CA TYR A 179 25.19 -2.56 -16.33
C TYR A 179 23.87 -2.33 -15.62
N ASN A 180 23.36 -1.09 -15.59
CA ASN A 180 22.10 -0.79 -14.94
C ASN A 180 20.89 -0.91 -15.89
N ILE A 181 21.00 -0.44 -17.13
CA ILE A 181 19.89 -0.44 -18.09
C ILE A 181 19.52 -1.84 -18.55
N VAL A 182 20.49 -2.74 -18.73
CA VAL A 182 20.26 -4.11 -19.20
C VAL A 182 19.33 -4.90 -18.27
N PRO A 183 19.59 -5.02 -16.94
CA PRO A 183 18.68 -5.74 -16.04
C PRO A 183 17.31 -5.06 -15.92
N VAL A 184 17.24 -3.72 -15.91
CA VAL A 184 15.96 -2.98 -15.82
C VAL A 184 15.09 -3.19 -17.06
N MET A 185 15.69 -3.09 -18.25
CA MET A 185 15.00 -3.36 -19.51
C MET A 185 14.62 -4.82 -19.64
N GLY A 186 15.52 -5.74 -19.27
CA GLY A 186 15.24 -7.18 -19.22
C GLY A 186 14.04 -7.50 -18.34
N PHE A 187 14.01 -6.95 -17.12
CA PHE A 187 12.88 -7.10 -16.20
C PHE A 187 11.59 -6.50 -16.77
N THR A 188 11.67 -5.32 -17.39
CA THR A 188 10.52 -4.69 -18.05
C THR A 188 9.93 -5.58 -19.14
N ILE A 189 10.78 -6.19 -19.98
CA ILE A 189 10.35 -7.14 -21.02
C ILE A 189 9.69 -8.38 -20.40
N VAL A 190 10.27 -8.94 -19.32
CA VAL A 190 9.69 -10.06 -18.58
C VAL A 190 8.30 -9.70 -18.05
N CYS A 191 8.12 -8.50 -17.48
CA CYS A 191 6.83 -8.02 -17.00
C CYS A 191 5.76 -7.90 -18.11
N PHE A 192 6.17 -7.59 -19.35
CA PHE A 192 5.23 -7.50 -20.47
C PHE A 192 4.86 -8.86 -21.11
N THR A 193 5.71 -9.88 -20.94
CA THR A 193 5.64 -11.10 -21.77
C THR A 193 5.42 -12.38 -20.98
N CYS A 194 5.88 -12.45 -19.73
CA CYS A 194 5.85 -13.67 -18.93
C CYS A 194 4.67 -13.71 -17.96
N SER A 195 4.38 -14.89 -17.41
CA SER A 195 3.35 -15.05 -16.38
C SER A 195 3.78 -14.44 -15.05
N GLN A 196 2.80 -14.09 -14.20
CA GLN A 196 3.05 -13.46 -12.88
C GLN A 196 4.09 -14.20 -12.04
N LYS A 197 4.06 -15.55 -12.02
CA LYS A 197 5.02 -16.37 -11.28
C LYS A 197 6.47 -16.14 -11.75
N VAL A 198 6.67 -16.11 -13.07
CA VAL A 198 8.00 -15.86 -13.66
C VAL A 198 8.46 -14.43 -13.39
N GLN A 199 7.56 -13.46 -13.52
CA GLN A 199 7.87 -12.06 -13.23
C GLN A 199 8.34 -11.88 -11.78
N ILE A 200 7.62 -12.45 -10.82
CA ILE A 200 7.96 -12.36 -9.40
C ILE A 200 9.26 -13.12 -9.10
N PHE A 201 9.48 -14.28 -9.71
CA PHE A 201 10.73 -15.03 -9.55
C PHE A 201 11.94 -14.23 -10.06
N VAL A 202 11.85 -13.60 -11.24
CA VAL A 202 12.91 -12.74 -11.75
C VAL A 202 13.09 -11.50 -10.85
N ALA A 203 12.00 -10.93 -10.35
CA ALA A 203 12.07 -9.84 -9.38
C ALA A 203 12.83 -10.27 -8.13
N GLN A 204 12.56 -11.44 -7.55
CA GLN A 204 13.30 -11.98 -6.39
C GLN A 204 14.81 -12.08 -6.64
N ILE A 205 15.20 -12.63 -7.80
CA ILE A 205 16.62 -12.76 -8.16
C ILE A 205 17.27 -11.39 -8.29
N LEU A 206 16.64 -10.46 -9.01
CA LEU A 206 17.16 -9.11 -9.19
C LEU A 206 17.19 -8.32 -7.87
N SER A 207 16.20 -8.51 -6.99
CA SER A 207 16.18 -7.92 -5.66
C SER A 207 17.34 -8.41 -4.80
N ALA A 208 17.67 -9.71 -4.84
CA ALA A 208 18.84 -10.24 -4.16
C ALA A 208 20.15 -9.68 -4.74
N ALA A 209 20.27 -9.59 -6.07
CA ALA A 209 21.43 -9.00 -6.73
C ALA A 209 21.59 -7.50 -6.38
N TYR A 210 20.51 -6.73 -6.39
CA TYR A 210 20.53 -5.32 -6.02
C TYR A 210 20.77 -5.10 -4.52
N ALA A 211 20.28 -6.00 -3.66
CA ALA A 211 20.61 -5.96 -2.24
C ALA A 211 22.11 -6.10 -1.99
N LEU A 212 22.79 -6.99 -2.73
CA LEU A 212 24.26 -7.08 -2.68
C LEU A 212 24.90 -5.82 -3.23
N LEU A 213 24.38 -5.26 -4.33
CA LEU A 213 24.89 -4.01 -4.90
C LEU A 213 24.75 -2.82 -3.94
N MET A 214 23.71 -2.79 -3.10
CA MET A 214 23.56 -1.74 -2.09
C MET A 214 24.72 -1.68 -1.08
N THR A 215 25.47 -2.77 -0.89
CA THR A 215 26.72 -2.71 -0.11
C THR A 215 27.77 -1.84 -0.77
N ALA A 216 27.90 -1.90 -2.10
CA ALA A 216 28.77 -1.01 -2.86
C ALA A 216 28.25 0.43 -2.82
N VAL A 217 26.94 0.64 -2.86
CA VAL A 217 26.35 1.99 -2.71
C VAL A 217 26.77 2.62 -1.37
N VAL A 218 26.72 1.87 -0.27
CA VAL A 218 27.15 2.36 1.05
C VAL A 218 28.64 2.74 1.05
N VAL A 219 29.50 1.92 0.44
CA VAL A 219 30.94 2.24 0.28
C VAL A 219 31.14 3.47 -0.61
N GLY A 220 30.42 3.57 -1.72
CA GLY A 220 30.48 4.70 -2.64
C GLY A 220 30.08 6.01 -1.96
N ILE A 221 29.06 5.98 -1.11
CA ILE A 221 28.66 7.11 -0.28
C ILE A 221 29.78 7.51 0.70
N ALA A 222 30.43 6.55 1.36
CA ALA A 222 31.52 6.84 2.29
C ALA A 222 32.73 7.48 1.59
N LEU A 223 33.10 6.97 0.41
CA LEU A 223 34.15 7.56 -0.43
C LEU A 223 33.77 8.97 -0.90
N GLN A 224 32.51 9.17 -1.29
CA GLN A 224 32.01 10.47 -1.70
C GLN A 224 32.12 11.51 -0.56
N ILE A 225 31.76 11.16 0.67
CA ILE A 225 31.89 12.06 1.83
C ILE A 225 33.37 12.41 2.08
N GLN A 226 34.28 11.45 1.86
CA GLN A 226 35.71 11.67 2.02
C GLN A 226 36.29 12.60 0.95
N GLU A 227 35.81 12.49 -0.30
CA GLU A 227 36.27 13.30 -1.44
C GLU A 227 35.64 14.70 -1.45
N ASP A 228 34.31 14.79 -1.33
CA ASP A 228 33.55 16.05 -1.41
C ASP A 228 33.55 16.81 -0.07
N GLY A 229 33.92 16.15 1.02
CA GLY A 229 33.88 16.67 2.39
C GLY A 229 32.47 16.67 3.00
N MET A 230 32.41 16.66 4.34
CA MET A 230 31.14 16.62 5.08
C MET A 230 30.23 17.84 4.88
N ALA A 231 30.81 18.98 4.48
CA ALA A 231 30.08 20.22 4.24
C ALA A 231 29.48 20.31 2.82
N SER A 232 29.70 19.29 1.97
CA SER A 232 29.06 19.20 0.66
C SER A 232 27.54 19.04 0.81
N PRO A 233 26.72 19.64 -0.09
CA PRO A 233 25.26 19.54 -0.01
C PRO A 233 24.74 18.09 0.05
N SER A 234 25.36 17.17 -0.71
CA SER A 234 24.99 15.75 -0.74
C SER A 234 25.26 15.07 0.61
N SER A 235 26.40 15.35 1.24
CA SER A 235 26.77 14.78 2.55
C SER A 235 25.88 15.32 3.65
N ILE A 236 25.60 16.64 3.65
CA ILE A 236 24.67 17.26 4.60
C ILE A 236 23.28 16.63 4.49
N PHE A 237 22.76 16.48 3.26
CA PHE A 237 21.44 15.88 3.03
C PHE A 237 21.37 14.42 3.51
N LEU A 238 22.41 13.62 3.25
CA LEU A 238 22.46 12.25 3.73
C LEU A 238 22.48 12.18 5.26
N VAL A 239 23.36 12.94 5.92
CA VAL A 239 23.43 12.99 7.38
C VAL A 239 22.10 13.45 7.96
N ALA A 240 21.47 14.47 7.37
CA ALA A 240 20.14 14.94 7.78
C ALA A 240 19.08 13.85 7.62
N THR A 241 19.14 13.03 6.58
CA THR A 241 18.21 11.91 6.34
C THR A 241 18.40 10.77 7.34
N VAL A 242 19.64 10.43 7.70
CA VAL A 242 19.87 9.42 8.75
C VAL A 242 19.42 9.95 10.10
N CYS A 243 19.80 11.18 10.45
CA CYS A 243 19.40 11.83 11.69
C CYS A 243 17.88 11.97 11.81
N SER A 244 17.16 12.22 10.71
CA SER A 244 15.69 12.34 10.73
C SER A 244 15.01 11.04 11.13
N PHE A 245 15.47 9.89 10.63
CA PHE A 245 14.92 8.59 11.02
C PHE A 245 15.28 8.21 12.46
N LEU A 246 16.52 8.49 12.90
CA LEU A 246 16.92 8.30 14.30
C LEU A 246 16.07 9.17 15.23
N LEU A 247 15.86 10.44 14.88
CA LEU A 247 15.04 11.37 15.65
C LEU A 247 13.58 10.91 15.68
N ALA A 248 13.01 10.52 14.53
CA ALA A 248 11.66 9.98 14.46
C ALA A 248 11.49 8.77 15.40
N ALA A 249 12.42 7.81 15.37
CA ALA A 249 12.39 6.66 16.27
C ALA A 249 12.46 7.06 17.75
N LEU A 250 13.32 8.02 18.12
CA LEU A 250 13.43 8.52 19.50
C LEU A 250 12.12 9.14 20.01
N PHE A 251 11.37 9.83 19.16
CA PHE A 251 10.04 10.35 19.47
C PHE A 251 8.92 9.28 19.44
N HIS A 252 9.27 8.01 19.19
CA HIS A 252 8.35 6.87 19.17
C HIS A 252 8.90 5.72 20.04
N PRO A 253 9.02 5.90 21.37
CA PRO A 253 9.75 4.96 22.24
C PRO A 253 9.17 3.54 22.24
N ARG A 254 7.84 3.39 22.12
CA ARG A 254 7.19 2.06 22.00
C ARG A 254 7.56 1.31 20.72
N GLU A 255 7.85 2.04 19.66
CA GLU A 255 8.15 1.50 18.34
C GLU A 255 9.63 1.65 17.98
N PHE A 256 10.46 2.11 18.92
CA PHE A 256 11.89 2.37 18.69
C PHE A 256 12.61 1.14 18.12
N GLY A 257 12.24 -0.06 18.58
CA GLY A 257 12.79 -1.33 18.09
C GLY A 257 12.62 -1.55 16.58
N CYS A 258 11.66 -0.90 15.92
CA CYS A 258 11.49 -0.98 14.46
C CYS A 258 12.73 -0.50 13.71
N ILE A 259 13.56 0.37 14.30
CA ILE A 259 14.78 0.90 13.68
C ILE A 259 15.80 -0.19 13.31
N ILE A 260 15.80 -1.31 14.04
CA ILE A 260 16.67 -2.47 13.77
C ILE A 260 16.39 -3.03 12.37
N HIS A 261 15.14 -2.95 11.92
CA HIS A 261 14.72 -3.42 10.60
C HIS A 261 15.04 -2.42 9.48
N GLY A 262 15.49 -1.20 9.80
CA GLY A 262 15.81 -0.15 8.83
C GLY A 262 16.95 -0.52 7.88
N LEU A 263 17.94 -1.31 8.32
CA LEU A 263 19.00 -1.78 7.43
C LEU A 263 18.45 -2.58 6.24
N LEU A 264 17.51 -3.49 6.51
CA LEU A 264 16.87 -4.28 5.47
C LEU A 264 16.08 -3.39 4.50
N TYR A 265 15.40 -2.37 5.02
CA TYR A 265 14.67 -1.40 4.23
C TYR A 265 15.59 -0.66 3.24
N PHE A 266 16.73 -0.13 3.70
CA PHE A 266 17.69 0.56 2.83
C PHE A 266 18.32 -0.36 1.79
N VAL A 267 18.68 -1.59 2.17
CA VAL A 267 19.24 -2.58 1.24
C VAL A 267 18.23 -2.98 0.14
N LEU A 268 16.93 -2.93 0.43
CA LEU A 268 15.88 -3.24 -0.53
C LEU A 268 15.38 -2.03 -1.32
N VAL A 269 15.95 -0.83 -1.16
CA VAL A 269 15.52 0.39 -1.88
C VAL A 269 15.41 0.17 -3.41
N PRO A 270 16.39 -0.44 -4.12
CA PRO A 270 16.23 -0.68 -5.55
C PRO A 270 15.11 -1.66 -5.89
N SER A 271 14.87 -2.66 -5.03
CA SER A 271 13.74 -3.56 -5.22
C SER A 271 12.41 -2.83 -5.11
N MET A 272 12.28 -1.91 -4.16
CA MET A 272 11.00 -1.33 -3.76
C MET A 272 10.63 -0.08 -4.53
N TYR A 273 11.64 0.73 -4.91
CA TYR A 273 11.44 2.00 -5.59
C TYR A 273 11.75 1.97 -7.09
N LEU A 274 12.32 0.86 -7.60
CA LEU A 274 12.55 0.65 -9.04
C LEU A 274 11.82 -0.59 -9.54
N LEU A 275 12.17 -1.80 -9.07
CA LEU A 275 11.56 -3.04 -9.60
C LEU A 275 10.06 -3.14 -9.29
N LEU A 276 9.66 -2.89 -8.05
CA LEU A 276 8.27 -3.00 -7.63
C LEU A 276 7.38 -1.96 -8.32
N ILE A 277 7.86 -0.73 -8.51
CA ILE A 277 7.14 0.31 -9.24
C ILE A 277 6.93 -0.12 -10.69
N LEU A 278 7.99 -0.58 -11.38
CA LEU A 278 7.90 -1.11 -12.75
C LEU A 278 6.92 -2.29 -12.84
N TYR A 279 7.04 -3.26 -11.93
CA TYR A 279 6.12 -4.41 -11.86
C TYR A 279 4.66 -3.97 -11.70
N SER A 280 4.41 -3.01 -10.80
CA SER A 280 3.05 -2.53 -10.50
C SER A 280 2.42 -1.79 -11.68
N ILE A 281 3.17 -0.91 -12.36
CA ILE A 281 2.63 -0.14 -13.50
C ILE A 281 2.49 -0.99 -14.77
N VAL A 282 3.40 -1.96 -15.00
CA VAL A 282 3.32 -2.85 -16.17
C VAL A 282 2.19 -3.86 -16.00
N ASN A 283 1.87 -4.27 -14.77
CA ASN A 283 0.74 -5.16 -14.51
C ASN A 283 -0.54 -4.40 -14.09
N LEU A 284 -0.64 -3.09 -14.37
CA LEU A 284 -1.81 -2.27 -14.05
C LEU A 284 -3.10 -2.81 -14.68
N ASN A 285 -2.99 -3.52 -15.81
CA ASN A 285 -4.14 -4.14 -16.46
C ASN A 285 -4.63 -5.42 -15.77
N VAL A 286 -3.95 -5.91 -14.72
CA VAL A 286 -4.34 -7.11 -13.97
C VAL A 286 -5.12 -6.68 -12.73
N VAL A 287 -6.45 -6.75 -12.83
CA VAL A 287 -7.38 -6.31 -11.79
C VAL A 287 -7.94 -7.46 -10.94
N SER A 288 -7.44 -8.69 -11.12
CA SER A 288 -7.84 -9.83 -10.30
C SER A 288 -7.21 -9.80 -8.91
N TRP A 289 -7.97 -10.27 -7.91
CA TRP A 289 -7.57 -10.28 -6.50
C TRP A 289 -6.63 -11.44 -6.13
N GLY A 290 -6.46 -12.43 -7.02
CA GLY A 290 -5.54 -13.57 -6.83
C GLY A 290 -5.98 -14.63 -5.81
N THR A 291 -6.76 -14.27 -4.79
CA THR A 291 -7.19 -15.17 -3.69
C THR A 291 -8.68 -15.53 -3.69
N ARG A 292 -9.53 -14.80 -4.43
CA ARG A 292 -11.00 -14.97 -4.39
C ARG A 292 -11.60 -15.73 -5.59
N GLU A 293 -10.92 -15.77 -6.72
CA GLU A 293 -11.50 -16.26 -7.98
C GLU A 293 -11.19 -17.74 -8.25
N GLY A 294 -10.09 -18.28 -7.70
CA GLY A 294 -9.64 -19.65 -7.98
C GLY A 294 -10.43 -20.76 -7.26
N THR A 295 -11.08 -20.45 -6.13
CA THR A 295 -11.77 -21.46 -5.31
C THR A 295 -13.23 -21.66 -5.73
N GLN A 296 -13.84 -20.69 -6.42
CA GLN A 296 -15.27 -20.73 -6.76
C GLN A 296 -15.63 -21.76 -7.83
N THR A 297 -14.68 -22.12 -8.71
CA THR A 297 -14.96 -23.07 -9.79
C THR A 297 -15.14 -24.51 -9.28
N GLU A 298 -14.51 -24.87 -8.15
CA GLU A 298 -14.66 -26.20 -7.53
C GLU A 298 -15.91 -26.28 -6.63
N THR A 299 -16.27 -25.18 -5.94
CA THR A 299 -17.46 -25.17 -5.08
C THR A 299 -18.75 -25.14 -5.91
N ALA A 300 -18.79 -24.37 -7.01
CA ALA A 300 -19.96 -24.29 -7.89
C ALA A 300 -20.28 -25.62 -8.62
N ALA A 301 -19.26 -26.43 -8.94
CA ALA A 301 -19.45 -27.76 -9.51
C ALA A 301 -20.04 -28.77 -8.51
N THR A 302 -19.85 -28.52 -7.21
CA THR A 302 -20.35 -29.37 -6.13
C THR A 302 -21.81 -29.03 -5.78
N ASP A 303 -22.17 -27.74 -5.77
CA ASP A 303 -23.54 -27.28 -5.52
C ASP A 303 -24.53 -27.67 -6.64
N GLN A 304 -24.09 -27.73 -7.90
CA GLN A 304 -24.94 -28.17 -9.02
C GLN A 304 -25.33 -29.65 -8.94
N LYS A 305 -24.56 -30.51 -8.25
CA LYS A 305 -24.94 -31.91 -8.03
C LYS A 305 -25.98 -32.09 -6.92
N VAL A 306 -26.07 -31.16 -5.97
CA VAL A 306 -27.01 -31.26 -4.83
C VAL A 306 -28.39 -30.67 -5.15
N GLN A 307 -28.49 -29.73 -6.11
CA GLN A 307 -29.76 -29.11 -6.49
C GLN A 307 -30.70 -29.98 -7.36
N GLY A 308 -30.29 -31.19 -7.74
CA GLY A 308 -31.13 -32.11 -8.55
C GLY A 308 -32.37 -32.68 -7.84
N THR A 309 -32.63 -32.40 -6.55
CA THR A 309 -33.73 -33.03 -5.79
C THR A 309 -34.51 -32.12 -4.83
N ARG A 310 -34.73 -30.84 -5.16
CA ARG A 310 -35.67 -30.02 -4.37
C ARG A 310 -36.60 -29.17 -5.24
N SER A 311 -37.89 -29.51 -5.23
CA SER A 311 -38.94 -28.80 -5.95
C SER A 311 -39.02 -27.32 -5.51
N GLN A 312 -38.91 -26.41 -6.46
CA GLN A 312 -39.23 -24.99 -6.31
C GLN A 312 -40.70 -24.83 -5.87
N ARG A 313 -40.93 -24.01 -4.83
CA ARG A 313 -42.22 -23.33 -4.63
C ARG A 313 -41.93 -21.83 -4.65
N ASP A 314 -42.52 -21.16 -5.62
CA ASP A 314 -42.54 -19.70 -5.72
C ASP A 314 -43.44 -19.11 -4.64
N TYR A 315 -43.00 -18.00 -4.03
CA TYR A 315 -43.87 -17.09 -3.28
C TYR A 315 -43.60 -15.64 -3.67
N PRO A 316 -44.65 -14.80 -3.79
CA PRO A 316 -44.54 -13.46 -4.34
C PRO A 316 -43.99 -12.46 -3.32
N ALA A 317 -43.15 -11.55 -3.82
CA ALA A 317 -42.58 -10.44 -3.07
C ALA A 317 -43.62 -9.32 -2.84
N SER A 318 -43.97 -9.05 -1.59
CA SER A 318 -44.43 -7.71 -1.19
C SER A 318 -44.32 -7.53 0.33
N SER A 319 -44.02 -6.29 0.74
CA SER A 319 -43.96 -5.73 2.11
C SER A 319 -42.60 -5.69 2.82
N LEU A 320 -41.73 -4.76 2.38
CA LEU A 320 -40.74 -4.13 3.26
C LEU A 320 -41.45 -3.07 4.11
N GLN A 321 -41.67 -3.34 5.40
CA GLN A 321 -42.09 -2.33 6.38
C GLN A 321 -40.96 -2.00 7.36
N ARG A 322 -40.81 -0.70 7.57
CA ARG A 322 -39.79 0.06 8.31
C ARG A 322 -39.68 -0.38 9.79
N TRP A 323 -38.46 -0.57 10.29
CA TRP A 323 -38.15 -0.89 11.70
C TRP A 323 -38.04 0.38 12.57
N PRO A 324 -38.63 0.43 13.78
CA PRO A 324 -38.24 1.37 14.83
C PRO A 324 -37.30 0.71 15.85
N GLY A 325 -36.29 1.47 16.30
CA GLY A 325 -35.18 0.99 17.12
C GLY A 325 -35.54 0.39 18.48
N ARG A 326 -34.79 -0.66 18.86
CA ARG A 326 -34.64 -1.12 20.24
C ARG A 326 -33.22 -0.82 20.72
N ARG A 327 -33.11 -0.27 21.94
CA ARG A 327 -31.85 -0.17 22.69
C ARG A 327 -31.42 -1.56 23.16
N MET A 328 -30.12 -1.86 23.05
CA MET A 328 -29.51 -3.04 23.68
C MET A 328 -29.53 -2.89 25.22
N PRO A 329 -29.60 -4.01 25.98
CA PRO A 329 -29.41 -3.96 27.42
C PRO A 329 -27.93 -3.74 27.78
N PRO A 330 -27.63 -3.27 29.01
CA PRO A 330 -26.25 -3.12 29.46
C PRO A 330 -25.61 -4.50 29.70
N VAL A 331 -24.32 -4.61 29.41
CA VAL A 331 -23.48 -5.75 29.79
C VAL A 331 -22.93 -5.43 31.17
N ASP A 332 -23.18 -6.30 32.16
CA ASP A 332 -22.59 -6.19 33.49
C ASP A 332 -21.11 -6.55 33.43
N GLU A 333 -20.25 -5.67 33.95
CA GLU A 333 -18.83 -5.93 34.17
C GLU A 333 -18.67 -6.89 35.36
N GLN A 334 -18.11 -8.07 35.11
CA GLN A 334 -17.47 -8.88 36.16
C GLN A 334 -16.04 -9.15 35.73
N ASP A 335 -15.12 -8.85 36.65
CA ASP A 335 -13.68 -8.97 36.51
C ASP A 335 -13.25 -10.40 36.14
N GLU A 336 -12.62 -10.59 34.99
CA GLU A 336 -11.93 -11.84 34.64
C GLU A 336 -10.43 -11.70 34.95
N GLU A 337 -9.95 -12.48 35.91
CA GLU A 337 -8.52 -12.67 36.19
C GLU A 337 -7.82 -13.34 35.00
N GLU A 338 -6.71 -12.75 34.54
CA GLU A 338 -5.84 -13.32 33.49
C GLU A 338 -5.18 -14.62 33.95
N SER A 339 -5.47 -15.73 33.27
CA SER A 339 -4.67 -16.96 33.33
C SER A 339 -3.56 -16.96 32.25
N PRO A 340 -2.37 -17.53 32.52
CA PRO A 340 -1.21 -17.39 31.65
C PRO A 340 -1.36 -18.18 30.35
N VAL A 341 -0.93 -17.58 29.23
CA VAL A 341 -0.89 -18.20 27.90
C VAL A 341 0.32 -19.12 27.82
N ASP A 342 0.10 -20.43 27.80
CA ASP A 342 1.14 -21.42 27.49
C ASP A 342 1.46 -21.44 25.98
N GLU A 343 2.75 -21.44 25.65
CA GLU A 343 3.31 -21.64 24.31
C GLU A 343 3.12 -23.11 23.85
N ALA A 344 2.24 -23.36 22.88
CA ALA A 344 2.21 -24.53 21.95
C ALA A 344 1.06 -24.30 20.95
N ASP A 345 1.11 -24.48 19.64
CA ASP A 345 1.89 -25.40 18.80
C ASP A 345 2.18 -24.77 17.42
N SER A 346 3.41 -24.97 16.95
CA SER A 346 3.77 -24.83 15.54
C SER A 346 3.19 -26.02 14.75
N LEU A 347 2.22 -25.77 13.86
CA LEU A 347 1.76 -26.79 12.92
C LEU A 347 2.89 -27.16 11.93
N PRO A 348 3.19 -28.46 11.72
CA PRO A 348 4.23 -28.88 10.77
C PRO A 348 3.74 -28.75 9.32
N PRO A 349 4.68 -28.64 8.35
CA PRO A 349 4.31 -28.53 6.94
C PRO A 349 3.68 -29.83 6.43
N HIS A 350 2.54 -29.71 5.75
CA HIS A 350 1.85 -30.84 5.12
C HIS A 350 2.76 -31.49 4.07
N ASN A 351 3.23 -32.71 4.35
CA ASN A 351 3.95 -33.54 3.40
C ASN A 351 2.92 -34.40 2.65
N ALA A 352 2.72 -34.14 1.36
CA ALA A 352 1.82 -34.88 0.50
C ALA A 352 2.47 -36.22 0.13
N ASN A 353 2.32 -37.26 0.97
CA ASN A 353 2.47 -38.70 0.64
C ASN A 353 2.28 -39.59 1.88
N GLN A 354 1.09 -39.59 2.48
CA GLN A 354 0.68 -40.64 3.40
C GLN A 354 -0.72 -41.14 3.03
N ASP A 355 -0.85 -42.46 2.94
CA ASP A 355 -2.09 -43.20 2.68
C ASP A 355 -3.18 -42.85 3.72
N PRO A 356 -4.47 -42.95 3.37
CA PRO A 356 -5.56 -42.44 4.20
C PRO A 356 -5.66 -43.23 5.51
N ALA A 357 -5.15 -42.64 6.59
CA ALA A 357 -5.40 -43.10 7.95
C ALA A 357 -6.87 -42.86 8.31
N GLU A 358 -7.44 -43.80 9.07
CA GLU A 358 -8.81 -43.78 9.57
C GLU A 358 -9.17 -42.43 10.20
N ILE A 359 -10.31 -41.88 9.77
CA ILE A 359 -10.85 -40.61 10.26
C ILE A 359 -11.24 -40.77 11.73
N ASP A 360 -10.53 -40.07 12.61
CA ASP A 360 -10.90 -39.93 14.02
C ASP A 360 -12.30 -39.28 14.12
N PRO A 361 -13.29 -39.94 14.75
CA PRO A 361 -14.66 -39.43 14.86
C PRO A 361 -14.79 -38.14 15.70
N THR A 362 -13.71 -37.65 16.30
CA THR A 362 -13.69 -36.36 17.03
C THR A 362 -13.28 -35.16 16.17
N THR A 363 -12.86 -35.38 14.91
CA THR A 363 -12.49 -34.28 14.01
C THR A 363 -13.74 -33.61 13.42
N PRO A 364 -13.96 -32.29 13.61
CA PRO A 364 -15.13 -31.60 13.07
C PRO A 364 -15.19 -31.74 11.54
N ASN A 365 -16.34 -32.14 10.99
CA ASN A 365 -16.52 -32.30 9.55
C ASN A 365 -16.33 -30.94 8.85
N PRO A 366 -15.32 -30.76 7.97
CA PRO A 366 -15.09 -29.50 7.26
C PRO A 366 -16.26 -29.08 6.34
N GLN A 367 -17.16 -30.02 6.01
CA GLN A 367 -18.34 -29.76 5.19
C GLN A 367 -19.55 -29.28 6.00
N ASP A 368 -19.47 -29.26 7.34
CA ASP A 368 -20.48 -28.61 8.18
C ASP A 368 -20.22 -27.09 8.20
N PRO A 369 -21.17 -26.25 7.74
CA PRO A 369 -21.02 -24.79 7.77
C PRO A 369 -20.91 -24.20 9.18
N THR A 370 -21.12 -25.00 10.23
CA THR A 370 -20.99 -24.62 11.64
C THR A 370 -19.73 -25.16 12.32
N HIS A 371 -18.83 -25.85 11.60
CA HIS A 371 -17.61 -26.42 12.19
C HIS A 371 -16.73 -25.37 12.91
N TRP A 372 -16.70 -24.13 12.42
CA TRP A 372 -15.97 -23.02 13.05
C TRP A 372 -16.50 -22.67 14.45
N CYS A 373 -17.77 -22.94 14.76
CA CYS A 373 -18.34 -22.74 16.09
C CYS A 373 -17.75 -23.68 17.15
N SER A 374 -17.09 -24.76 16.72
CA SER A 374 -16.42 -25.74 17.59
C SER A 374 -14.94 -25.44 17.81
N ASP A 375 -14.41 -24.35 17.24
CA ASP A 375 -13.05 -23.89 17.48
C ASP A 375 -12.83 -23.59 18.98
N ALA A 376 -11.63 -23.86 19.48
CA ALA A 376 -11.26 -23.67 20.87
C ALA A 376 -11.52 -22.24 21.36
N VAL A 377 -11.41 -21.25 20.47
CA VAL A 377 -11.70 -19.83 20.74
C VAL A 377 -13.15 -19.58 21.13
N PHE A 378 -14.09 -20.39 20.63
CA PHE A 378 -15.53 -20.24 20.89
C PHE A 378 -16.09 -21.26 21.89
N LYS A 379 -15.22 -22.08 22.52
CA LYS A 379 -15.62 -23.19 23.40
C LYS A 379 -16.56 -22.77 24.54
N ASN A 380 -16.41 -21.55 25.05
CA ASN A 380 -17.23 -21.01 26.14
C ASN A 380 -18.26 -19.98 25.65
N ALA A 381 -18.32 -19.70 24.34
CA ALA A 381 -19.25 -18.72 23.79
C ALA A 381 -20.65 -19.33 23.73
N PRO A 382 -21.69 -18.63 24.23
CA PRO A 382 -23.05 -19.11 24.14
C PRO A 382 -23.48 -19.19 22.66
N GLN A 383 -23.89 -20.38 22.24
CA GLN A 383 -24.37 -20.63 20.88
C GLN A 383 -25.87 -20.35 20.81
N TYR A 384 -26.26 -19.48 19.90
CA TYR A 384 -27.66 -19.16 19.61
C TYR A 384 -28.01 -19.58 18.19
N SER A 385 -29.14 -20.27 18.03
CA SER A 385 -29.72 -20.47 16.70
C SER A 385 -30.36 -19.17 16.24
N MET A 386 -30.01 -18.71 15.03
CA MET A 386 -30.75 -17.62 14.39
C MET A 386 -32.22 -17.99 14.26
N GLY A 387 -33.11 -17.06 14.61
CA GLY A 387 -34.54 -17.25 14.43
C GLY A 387 -34.93 -17.18 12.95
N ASN A 388 -36.04 -17.83 12.57
CA ASN A 388 -36.49 -17.92 11.17
C ASN A 388 -36.56 -16.57 10.45
N ARG A 389 -36.96 -15.49 11.15
CA ARG A 389 -37.03 -14.14 10.57
C ARG A 389 -35.66 -13.57 10.23
N GLU A 390 -34.69 -13.79 11.10
CA GLU A 390 -33.32 -13.31 10.92
C GLU A 390 -32.60 -14.13 9.85
N THR A 391 -32.81 -15.45 9.85
CA THR A 391 -32.34 -16.32 8.76
C THR A 391 -32.86 -15.87 7.40
N GLU A 392 -34.15 -15.54 7.31
CA GLU A 392 -34.76 -15.06 6.07
C GLU A 392 -34.21 -13.69 5.66
N PHE A 393 -34.03 -12.77 6.63
CA PHE A 393 -33.38 -11.48 6.39
C PHE A 393 -31.98 -11.64 5.79
N TRP A 394 -31.11 -12.46 6.40
CA TRP A 394 -29.74 -12.67 5.89
C TRP A 394 -29.74 -13.33 4.53
N LYS A 395 -30.63 -14.30 4.28
CA LYS A 395 -30.79 -14.92 2.95
C LYS A 395 -31.17 -13.88 1.89
N GLN A 396 -32.10 -12.99 2.19
CA GLN A 396 -32.51 -11.93 1.27
C GLN A 396 -31.37 -10.92 1.04
N LEU A 397 -30.72 -10.46 2.11
CA LEU A 397 -29.58 -9.56 2.03
C LEU A 397 -28.45 -10.16 1.19
N ILE A 398 -28.09 -11.42 1.43
CA ILE A 398 -27.04 -12.11 0.66
C ILE A 398 -27.43 -12.20 -0.81
N ASN A 399 -28.65 -12.65 -1.10
CA ASN A 399 -29.12 -12.80 -2.48
C ASN A 399 -29.19 -11.48 -3.23
N GLN A 400 -29.51 -10.39 -2.54
CA GLN A 400 -29.68 -9.07 -3.14
C GLN A 400 -28.37 -8.29 -3.29
N TYR A 401 -27.45 -8.41 -2.32
CA TYR A 401 -26.29 -7.50 -2.21
C TYR A 401 -24.92 -8.18 -2.08
N LEU A 402 -24.83 -9.44 -1.65
CA LEU A 402 -23.55 -10.09 -1.34
C LEU A 402 -23.15 -11.18 -2.35
N LYS A 403 -23.94 -11.38 -3.41
CA LYS A 403 -23.52 -12.19 -4.55
C LYS A 403 -22.54 -11.40 -5.42
N PRO A 404 -21.53 -12.06 -6.02
CA PRO A 404 -20.69 -11.44 -7.03
C PRO A 404 -21.57 -10.81 -8.11
N GLU A 405 -21.24 -9.60 -8.53
CA GLU A 405 -21.97 -8.96 -9.62
C GLU A 405 -21.83 -9.78 -10.91
N ASP A 406 -22.89 -9.81 -11.71
CA ASP A 406 -22.82 -10.40 -13.04
C ASP A 406 -21.76 -9.64 -13.85
N THR A 407 -20.78 -10.39 -14.36
CA THR A 407 -19.52 -9.86 -14.91
C THR A 407 -19.66 -9.13 -16.26
N GLY A 408 -20.86 -8.63 -16.59
CA GLY A 408 -21.18 -7.97 -17.84
C GLY A 408 -21.19 -8.92 -19.03
N SER A 409 -21.61 -8.41 -20.18
CA SER A 409 -21.53 -9.16 -21.43
C SER A 409 -20.07 -9.45 -21.82
N GLU A 410 -19.81 -10.51 -22.61
CA GLU A 410 -18.46 -10.82 -23.09
C GLU A 410 -17.83 -9.65 -23.87
N ALA A 411 -18.65 -8.87 -24.59
CA ALA A 411 -18.22 -7.67 -25.29
C ALA A 411 -17.74 -6.57 -24.32
N GLU A 412 -18.39 -6.44 -23.17
CA GLU A 412 -18.03 -5.47 -22.14
C GLU A 412 -16.72 -5.85 -21.45
N LYS A 413 -16.54 -7.12 -21.11
CA LYS A 413 -15.27 -7.65 -20.57
C LYS A 413 -14.11 -7.35 -21.50
N LYS A 414 -14.30 -7.64 -22.80
CA LYS A 414 -13.28 -7.38 -23.81
C LYS A 414 -12.96 -5.89 -23.95
N ARG A 415 -13.99 -5.02 -23.95
CA ARG A 415 -13.81 -3.55 -23.97
C ARG A 415 -13.00 -3.08 -22.77
N VAL A 416 -13.31 -3.58 -21.58
CA VAL A 416 -12.60 -3.23 -20.33
C VAL A 416 -11.15 -3.73 -20.40
N GLU A 417 -10.92 -4.96 -20.83
CA GLU A 417 -9.58 -5.53 -20.95
C GLU A 417 -8.70 -4.74 -21.93
N GLU A 418 -9.24 -4.38 -23.11
CA GLU A 418 -8.56 -3.53 -24.09
C GLU A 418 -8.29 -2.13 -23.52
N GLY A 419 -9.27 -1.54 -22.82
CA GLY A 419 -9.12 -0.27 -22.12
C GLY A 419 -8.02 -0.29 -21.06
N LEU A 420 -7.94 -1.36 -20.27
CA LEU A 420 -6.91 -1.57 -19.24
C LEU A 420 -5.52 -1.74 -19.86
N LYS A 421 -5.40 -2.48 -20.97
CA LYS A 421 -4.15 -2.59 -21.73
C LYS A 421 -3.72 -1.24 -22.32
N SER A 422 -4.65 -0.47 -22.85
CA SER A 422 -4.39 0.89 -23.36
C SER A 422 -3.93 1.83 -22.24
N LEU A 423 -4.62 1.80 -21.09
CA LEU A 423 -4.27 2.58 -19.91
C LEU A 423 -2.88 2.22 -19.40
N ARG A 424 -2.56 0.91 -19.27
CA ARG A 424 -1.22 0.44 -18.94
C ARG A 424 -0.19 0.99 -19.91
N ASN A 425 -0.38 0.79 -21.23
CA ASN A 425 0.61 1.19 -22.23
C ASN A 425 0.91 2.69 -22.16
N ARG A 426 -0.13 3.52 -21.98
CA ARG A 426 0.01 4.97 -21.80
C ARG A 426 0.78 5.29 -20.51
N THR A 427 0.35 4.73 -19.37
CA THR A 427 1.00 4.98 -18.07
C THR A 427 2.46 4.54 -18.06
N VAL A 428 2.78 3.34 -18.57
CA VAL A 428 4.16 2.86 -18.66
C VAL A 428 5.00 3.74 -19.57
N SER A 429 4.48 4.11 -20.75
CA SER A 429 5.22 4.97 -21.68
C SER A 429 5.50 6.35 -21.07
N THR A 430 4.52 6.96 -20.42
CA THR A 430 4.71 8.23 -19.70
C THR A 430 5.73 8.09 -18.58
N MET A 431 5.63 7.06 -17.75
CA MET A 431 6.55 6.84 -16.63
C MET A 431 7.99 6.62 -17.11
N LEU A 432 8.19 5.77 -18.13
CA LEU A 432 9.51 5.52 -18.72
C LEU A 432 10.08 6.77 -19.38
N LEU A 433 9.27 7.53 -20.12
CA LEU A 433 9.72 8.77 -20.76
C LEU A 433 10.12 9.83 -19.73
N CYS A 434 9.29 10.06 -18.70
CA CYS A 434 9.60 11.01 -17.62
C CYS A 434 10.91 10.64 -16.92
N ASN A 435 11.10 9.36 -16.57
CA ASN A 435 12.34 8.91 -15.92
C ASN A 435 13.54 8.94 -16.87
N ALA A 436 13.39 8.58 -18.14
CA ALA A 436 14.48 8.65 -19.11
C ALA A 436 14.93 10.09 -19.36
N LEU A 437 13.99 11.03 -19.54
CA LEU A 437 14.29 12.46 -19.66
C LEU A 437 14.96 12.99 -18.40
N TYR A 438 14.47 12.60 -17.22
CA TYR A 438 15.09 12.96 -15.95
C TYR A 438 16.54 12.47 -15.84
N VAL A 439 16.77 11.16 -16.06
CA VAL A 439 18.12 10.55 -16.04
C VAL A 439 19.04 11.24 -17.06
N LEU A 440 18.57 11.43 -18.30
CA LEU A 440 19.34 12.10 -19.35
C LEU A 440 19.69 13.53 -18.96
N THR A 441 18.74 14.28 -18.40
CA THR A 441 18.97 15.66 -17.95
C THR A 441 20.06 15.71 -16.89
N ILE A 442 20.01 14.82 -15.89
CA ILE A 442 21.05 14.75 -14.85
C ILE A 442 22.41 14.39 -15.45
N LEU A 443 22.47 13.39 -16.34
CA LEU A 443 23.74 12.95 -16.95
C LEU A 443 24.36 14.05 -17.83
N LEU A 444 23.56 14.75 -18.64
CA LEU A 444 24.04 15.87 -19.46
C LEU A 444 24.60 17.00 -18.60
N LEU A 445 23.96 17.28 -17.47
CA LEU A 445 24.41 18.32 -16.54
C LEU A 445 25.69 17.90 -15.82
N GLN A 446 25.83 16.64 -15.42
CA GLN A 446 27.09 16.10 -14.89
C GLN A 446 28.23 16.15 -15.92
N TYR A 447 27.93 15.91 -17.21
CA TYR A 447 28.92 16.00 -18.27
C TYR A 447 29.44 17.44 -18.47
N HIS A 448 28.57 18.43 -18.33
CA HIS A 448 28.90 19.85 -18.44
C HIS A 448 29.28 20.52 -17.10
N LYS A 449 29.68 19.73 -16.11
CA LYS A 449 30.03 20.20 -14.75
C LYS A 449 31.00 21.39 -14.70
N ASN A 450 31.95 21.46 -15.63
CA ASN A 450 32.97 22.52 -15.67
C ASN A 450 32.43 23.87 -16.22
N ARG A 451 31.21 23.91 -16.77
CA ARG A 451 30.59 25.11 -17.35
C ARG A 451 29.33 25.57 -16.61
N LEU A 452 28.71 24.68 -15.84
CA LEU A 452 27.44 24.90 -15.15
C LEU A 452 27.62 24.56 -13.67
N TYR A 453 28.18 25.49 -12.90
CA TYR A 453 28.31 25.40 -11.44
C TYR A 453 27.68 26.62 -10.77
N ILE A 454 27.19 26.42 -9.54
CA ILE A 454 26.79 27.47 -8.61
C ILE A 454 27.86 27.57 -7.53
N ASN A 455 28.26 28.78 -7.18
CA ASN A 455 29.10 29.03 -6.02
C ASN A 455 28.27 28.78 -4.75
N TRP A 456 28.47 27.62 -4.12
CA TRP A 456 27.96 27.32 -2.79
C TRP A 456 28.90 27.97 -1.75
N PRO A 457 28.42 28.40 -0.57
CA PRO A 457 29.24 29.11 0.41
C PRO A 457 30.51 28.36 0.88
N ILE A 458 30.60 27.05 0.59
CA ILE A 458 31.69 26.16 1.01
C ILE A 458 32.24 25.34 -0.19
N GLY A 459 31.96 25.72 -1.44
CA GLY A 459 32.50 25.04 -2.63
C GLY A 459 31.69 25.29 -3.91
N GLU A 460 32.12 24.74 -5.04
CA GLU A 460 31.29 24.75 -6.26
C GLU A 460 30.29 23.57 -6.21
N THR A 461 29.00 23.82 -6.50
CA THR A 461 27.97 22.77 -6.54
C THR A 461 27.14 22.83 -7.82
N TYR A 462 26.54 21.71 -8.20
CA TYR A 462 25.78 21.60 -9.45
C TYR A 462 24.35 22.14 -9.30
N PRO A 463 23.90 23.07 -10.18
CA PRO A 463 22.59 23.72 -10.07
C PRO A 463 21.43 22.74 -9.89
N ILE A 464 21.38 21.68 -10.72
CA ILE A 464 20.25 20.76 -10.74
C ILE A 464 20.29 19.76 -9.58
N GLY A 465 21.50 19.27 -9.24
CA GLY A 465 21.68 18.35 -8.12
C GLY A 465 21.27 19.04 -6.81
N LEU A 466 21.61 20.32 -6.68
CA LEU A 466 21.16 21.16 -5.58
C LEU A 466 19.63 21.35 -5.58
N VAL A 467 18.98 21.59 -6.73
CA VAL A 467 17.51 21.70 -6.80
C VAL A 467 16.83 20.41 -6.33
N PHE A 468 17.32 19.23 -6.70
CA PHE A 468 16.76 17.96 -6.25
C PHE A 468 17.04 17.70 -4.77
N LEU A 469 18.24 17.99 -4.29
CA LEU A 469 18.56 17.90 -2.86
C LEU A 469 17.66 18.83 -2.05
N VAL A 470 17.44 20.07 -2.51
CA VAL A 470 16.53 21.04 -1.88
C VAL A 470 15.09 20.52 -1.91
N PHE A 471 14.65 19.93 -3.02
CA PHE A 471 13.32 19.34 -3.14
C PHE A 471 13.07 18.24 -2.10
N PHE A 472 13.98 17.27 -1.98
CA PHE A 472 13.84 16.20 -0.99
C PHE A 472 14.09 16.69 0.44
N ALA A 473 15.02 17.62 0.65
CA ALA A 473 15.25 18.25 1.94
C ALA A 473 14.02 19.02 2.43
N LEU A 474 13.29 19.68 1.53
CA LEU A 474 12.05 20.36 1.85
C LEU A 474 10.96 19.37 2.28
N ILE A 475 10.78 18.27 1.54
CA ILE A 475 9.85 17.19 1.95
C ILE A 475 10.22 16.66 3.33
N LEU A 476 11.49 16.36 3.55
CA LEU A 476 11.96 15.81 4.81
C LEU A 476 11.78 16.79 5.98
N THR A 477 12.03 18.08 5.74
CA THR A 477 11.83 19.12 6.74
C THR A 477 10.34 19.26 7.10
N LEU A 478 9.46 19.30 6.10
CA LEU A 478 8.00 19.30 6.33
C LEU A 478 7.55 18.05 7.09
N GLN A 479 8.15 16.90 6.78
CA GLN A 479 7.88 15.64 7.45
C GLN A 479 8.32 15.64 8.92
N LEU A 480 9.51 16.12 9.22
CA LEU A 480 10.01 16.25 10.59
C LEU A 480 9.19 17.26 11.41
N CYS A 481 8.90 18.44 10.84
CA CYS A 481 8.08 19.45 11.51
C CYS A 481 6.65 18.93 11.78
N GLY A 482 6.06 18.23 10.81
CA GLY A 482 4.75 17.62 10.98
C GLY A 482 4.76 16.53 12.04
N MET A 483 5.75 15.64 12.04
CA MET A 483 5.93 14.63 13.08
C MET A 483 6.03 15.24 14.50
N LEU A 484 6.90 16.25 14.68
CA LEU A 484 7.08 16.91 15.97
C LEU A 484 5.78 17.60 16.45
N THR A 485 5.09 18.27 15.54
CA THR A 485 3.80 18.93 15.83
C THR A 485 2.74 17.91 16.22
N HIS A 486 2.63 16.82 15.46
CA HIS A 486 1.71 15.72 15.73
C HIS A 486 1.97 15.11 17.11
N ARG A 487 3.25 14.87 17.45
CA ARG A 487 3.62 14.33 18.77
C ARG A 487 3.28 15.28 19.90
N PHE A 488 3.52 16.58 19.72
CA PHE A 488 3.13 17.58 20.70
C PHE A 488 1.60 17.64 20.90
N GLN A 489 0.82 17.59 19.82
CA GLN A 489 -0.65 17.52 19.89
C GLN A 489 -1.12 16.26 20.61
N THR A 490 -0.57 15.10 20.26
CA THR A 490 -0.90 13.82 20.92
C THR A 490 -0.63 13.88 22.42
N LEU A 491 0.55 14.38 22.82
CA LEU A 491 0.90 14.56 24.23
C LEU A 491 -0.06 15.52 24.93
N SER A 492 -0.41 16.63 24.29
CA SER A 492 -1.37 17.61 24.84
C SER A 492 -2.75 17.00 25.05
N HIS A 493 -3.23 16.17 24.11
CA HIS A 493 -4.49 15.45 24.25
C HIS A 493 -4.46 14.44 25.40
N VAL A 494 -3.38 13.67 25.54
CA VAL A 494 -3.22 12.74 26.66
C VAL A 494 -3.21 13.49 27.99
N LEU A 495 -2.43 14.56 28.11
CA LEU A 495 -2.36 15.40 29.33
C LEU A 495 -3.67 16.08 29.68
N ALA A 496 -4.53 16.38 28.69
CA ALA A 496 -5.84 16.95 28.94
C ALA A 496 -6.89 15.89 29.33
N ALA A 497 -6.66 14.62 29.00
CA ALA A 497 -7.53 13.50 29.31
C ALA A 497 -7.19 12.80 30.65
N THR A 498 -5.95 12.94 31.12
CA THR A 498 -5.47 12.54 32.45
C THR A 498 -5.66 13.66 33.46
#